data_AF-A0A0P7ZM11-F1
#
_entry.id   AF-A0A0P7ZM11-F1
#
_cell.length_a   1.000
_cell.length_b   1.000
_cell.length_c   1.000
_cell.angle_alpha   90.00
_cell.angle_beta   90.00
_cell.angle_gamma   90.00
#
_symmetry.space_group_name_H-M   'P 1'
#
loop_
_entity.id
_entity.type
_entity.pdbx_description
1 polymer ?
#
loop_
_entity_poly.entity_id
_entity_poly.type
_entity_poly.pdbx_seq_one_letter_code
_entity_poly.pdbx_strand_id
1 'polypeptide(L)'
;MKYIIALVGSLLLSFNAFAQDTLAYWAQNNNALPTGGNGFTSGSFPMPADEGEGLLYLENFNTQTDSNGAYSYLKSFAGTTTNRIGAYPSGGSLAPHGGSGNSNNGMHVVFEVNTKGYQQINVSWAQRGTSTGFNSRVFAYSTDGVNYTTVNIDSGTHGRRCRCGACGQRA
;
A
#
# COMPACT_ATOMS: atom_id res chain seq x y z
N MET A 1 -10.04 53.17 47.58
CA MET A 1 -9.93 51.70 47.44
C MET A 1 -8.95 51.43 46.32
N LYS A 2 -7.81 50.77 46.61
CA LYS A 2 -6.76 50.46 45.63
C LYS A 2 -7.01 49.04 45.11
N TYR A 3 -7.39 48.90 43.84
CA TYR A 3 -7.52 47.61 43.18
C TYR A 3 -6.20 47.24 42.54
N ILE A 4 -5.60 46.12 42.99
CA ILE A 4 -4.48 45.49 42.32
C ILE A 4 -5.08 44.55 41.26
N ILE A 5 -4.91 44.91 39.99
CA ILE A 5 -5.22 44.01 38.87
C ILE A 5 -4.03 43.08 38.71
N ALA A 6 -4.18 41.82 39.11
CA ALA A 6 -3.21 40.78 38.82
C ALA A 6 -3.33 40.39 37.34
N LEU A 7 -2.32 40.73 36.54
CA LEU A 7 -2.19 40.30 35.16
C LEU A 7 -1.76 38.83 35.17
N VAL A 8 -2.70 37.90 34.91
CA VAL A 8 -2.37 36.48 34.73
C VAL A 8 -1.78 36.31 33.33
N GLY A 9 -0.45 36.19 33.26
CA GLY A 9 0.25 35.87 32.03
C GLY A 9 -0.12 34.47 31.54
N SER A 10 -0.80 34.39 30.41
CA SER A 10 -1.15 33.13 29.76
C SER A 10 0.12 32.47 29.20
N LEU A 11 0.57 31.38 29.82
CA LEU A 11 1.62 30.52 29.28
C LEU A 11 1.02 29.70 28.13
N LEU A 12 1.33 30.09 26.89
CA LEU A 12 1.02 29.30 25.70
C LEU A 12 1.92 28.05 25.71
N LEU A 13 1.41 26.94 26.22
CA LEU A 13 2.03 25.62 26.01
C LEU A 13 1.80 25.22 24.55
N SER A 14 2.84 25.36 23.73
CA SER A 14 2.88 24.77 22.39
C SER A 14 2.95 23.25 22.52
N PHE A 15 1.80 22.59 22.48
CA PHE A 15 1.75 21.15 22.26
C PHE A 15 2.19 20.88 20.82
N ASN A 16 3.32 20.22 20.62
CA ASN A 16 3.66 19.65 19.32
C ASN A 16 2.60 18.59 19.00
N ALA A 17 1.67 18.91 18.11
CA ALA A 17 0.83 17.90 17.50
C ALA A 17 1.71 17.09 16.55
N PHE A 18 2.00 15.84 16.90
CA PHE A 18 2.63 14.92 15.97
C PHE A 18 1.63 14.61 14.86
N ALA A 19 1.80 15.26 13.70
CA ALA A 19 1.09 14.89 12.49
C ALA A 19 1.61 13.53 12.00
N GLN A 20 0.74 12.74 11.35
CA GLN A 20 1.16 11.52 10.70
C GLN A 20 1.92 11.88 9.41
N ASP A 21 3.19 11.51 9.33
CA ASP A 21 3.98 11.68 8.10
C ASP A 21 3.71 10.53 7.12
N THR A 22 3.53 10.88 5.84
CA THR A 22 3.42 9.90 4.76
C THR A 22 4.82 9.57 4.26
N LEU A 23 5.32 8.37 4.56
CA LEU A 23 6.64 7.93 4.11
C LEU A 23 6.66 7.58 2.62
N ALA A 24 5.63 6.86 2.17
CA ALA A 24 5.45 6.46 0.79
C ALA A 24 3.98 6.15 0.50
N TYR A 25 3.53 6.44 -0.72
CA TYR A 25 2.19 6.12 -1.20
C TYR A 25 2.20 5.75 -2.68
N TRP A 26 1.38 4.77 -3.06
CA TRP A 26 1.17 4.38 -4.46
C TRP A 26 -0.32 4.45 -4.80
N ALA A 27 -0.67 5.34 -5.71
CA ALA A 27 -2.03 5.58 -6.19
C ALA A 27 -2.47 4.54 -7.25
N GLN A 28 -1.52 3.83 -7.87
CA GLN A 28 -1.75 2.81 -8.91
C GLN A 28 -2.45 3.34 -10.17
N ASN A 29 -2.25 4.63 -10.48
CA ASN A 29 -2.87 5.29 -11.64
C ASN A 29 -1.98 5.33 -12.89
N ASN A 30 -0.69 5.02 -12.78
CA ASN A 30 0.24 4.99 -13.90
C ASN A 30 0.46 3.56 -14.40
N ASN A 31 -0.49 3.05 -15.18
CA ASN A 31 -0.48 1.67 -15.70
C ASN A 31 -0.94 1.58 -17.16
N ALA A 32 -0.96 2.70 -17.88
CA ALA A 32 -1.31 2.72 -19.30
C ALA A 32 -0.23 1.99 -20.12
N LEU A 33 -0.65 1.08 -20.99
CA LEU A 33 0.24 0.38 -21.90
C LEU A 33 0.42 1.18 -23.21
N PRO A 34 1.61 1.15 -23.84
CA PRO A 34 1.83 1.81 -25.12
C PRO A 34 0.88 1.34 -26.24
N THR A 35 0.43 0.09 -26.16
CA THR A 35 -0.50 -0.53 -27.12
C THR A 35 -1.97 -0.21 -26.83
N GLY A 36 -2.25 0.61 -25.80
CA GLY A 36 -3.59 0.84 -25.27
C GLY A 36 -3.98 -0.18 -24.19
N GLY A 37 -4.96 0.21 -23.36
CA GLY A 37 -5.37 -0.52 -22.17
C GLY A 37 -4.45 -0.27 -20.97
N ASN A 38 -4.73 -0.98 -19.86
CA ASN A 38 -3.96 -0.87 -18.62
C ASN A 38 -3.34 -2.23 -18.24
N GLY A 39 -2.13 -2.20 -17.70
CA GLY A 39 -1.38 -3.37 -17.27
C GLY A 39 0.01 -3.00 -16.75
N PHE A 40 0.83 -4.03 -16.56
CA PHE A 40 2.20 -3.87 -16.05
C PHE A 40 3.16 -4.67 -16.92
N THR A 41 4.35 -4.14 -17.14
CA THR A 41 5.42 -4.75 -17.94
C THR A 41 6.68 -4.90 -17.07
N SER A 42 7.74 -5.50 -17.60
CA SER A 42 9.04 -5.54 -16.91
C SER A 42 9.61 -4.16 -16.61
N GLY A 43 9.23 -3.13 -17.36
CA GLY A 43 9.62 -1.74 -17.09
C GLY A 43 8.77 -1.05 -16.03
N SER A 44 7.71 -1.69 -15.53
CA SER A 44 6.83 -1.11 -14.50
C SER A 44 7.42 -1.21 -13.09
N PHE A 45 8.45 -2.03 -12.88
CA PHE A 45 9.06 -2.26 -11.58
C PHE A 45 10.60 -2.06 -11.64
N PRO A 46 11.24 -1.57 -10.56
CA PRO A 46 10.61 -1.09 -9.32
C PRO A 46 9.79 0.19 -9.56
N MET A 47 8.60 0.24 -8.97
CA MET A 47 7.67 1.34 -9.09
C MET A 47 7.95 2.37 -7.99
N PRO A 48 8.37 3.61 -8.33
CA PRO A 48 8.55 4.65 -7.33
C PRO A 48 7.21 5.05 -6.71
N ALA A 49 7.25 5.51 -5.46
CA ALA A 49 6.09 6.10 -4.80
C ALA A 49 5.59 7.37 -5.52
N ASP A 50 4.28 7.57 -5.52
CA ASP A 50 3.64 8.79 -6.04
C ASP A 50 3.73 9.97 -5.03
N GLU A 51 3.81 9.67 -3.73
CA GLU A 51 4.14 10.62 -2.65
C GLU A 51 5.19 9.99 -1.73
N GLY A 52 6.12 10.80 -1.23
CA GLY A 52 7.20 10.34 -0.36
C GLY A 52 8.32 9.60 -1.11
N GLU A 53 9.07 8.76 -0.41
CA GLU A 53 10.21 8.02 -0.95
C GLU A 53 10.08 6.52 -0.65
N GLY A 54 9.97 5.71 -1.70
CA GLY A 54 9.94 4.26 -1.60
C GLY A 54 9.85 3.58 -2.95
N LEU A 55 10.12 2.28 -2.95
CA LEU A 55 10.00 1.40 -4.11
C LEU A 55 8.98 0.30 -3.85
N LEU A 56 8.18 -0.01 -4.86
CA LEU A 56 7.30 -1.18 -4.87
C LEU A 56 7.77 -2.12 -5.97
N TYR A 57 7.99 -3.39 -5.64
CA TYR A 57 8.31 -4.41 -6.63
C TYR A 57 7.69 -5.76 -6.28
N LEU A 58 7.83 -6.72 -7.20
CA LEU A 58 7.24 -8.04 -7.08
C LEU A 58 8.33 -9.10 -7.17
N GLU A 59 8.17 -10.15 -6.39
CA GLU A 59 9.07 -11.30 -6.37
C GLU A 59 8.24 -12.60 -6.42
N ASN A 60 8.87 -13.69 -6.84
CA ASN A 60 8.27 -15.03 -6.93
C ASN A 60 6.94 -15.09 -7.69
N PHE A 61 6.78 -14.26 -8.72
CA PHE A 61 5.58 -14.23 -9.56
C PHE A 61 5.85 -14.79 -10.96
N ASN A 62 4.78 -15.22 -11.61
CA ASN A 62 4.76 -15.68 -12.99
C ASN A 62 4.93 -14.48 -13.94
N THR A 63 6.07 -14.47 -14.62
CA THR A 63 6.50 -13.40 -15.54
C THR A 63 6.04 -13.60 -16.98
N GLN A 64 5.16 -14.57 -17.25
CA GLN A 64 4.56 -14.75 -18.58
C GLN A 64 3.91 -13.44 -19.05
N THR A 65 4.12 -13.10 -20.32
CA THR A 65 3.57 -11.91 -20.96
C THR A 65 2.56 -12.26 -22.04
N ASP A 66 1.58 -11.38 -22.21
CA ASP A 66 0.67 -11.37 -23.33
C ASP A 66 1.36 -10.76 -24.57
N SER A 67 0.74 -10.83 -25.75
CA SER A 67 1.32 -10.32 -27.00
C SER A 67 1.62 -8.82 -27.01
N ASN A 68 1.03 -8.06 -26.08
CA ASN A 68 1.29 -6.63 -25.87
C ASN A 68 2.44 -6.34 -24.90
N GLY A 69 3.15 -7.38 -24.43
CA GLY A 69 4.27 -7.26 -23.49
C GLY A 69 3.88 -7.05 -22.03
N ALA A 70 2.58 -6.96 -21.72
CA ALA A 70 2.10 -6.89 -20.34
C ALA A 70 2.10 -8.27 -19.70
N TYR A 71 2.29 -8.33 -18.39
CA TYR A 71 2.19 -9.57 -17.64
C TYR A 71 0.79 -10.19 -17.72
N SER A 72 0.72 -11.48 -18.02
CA SER A 72 -0.52 -12.23 -18.16
C SER A 72 -1.27 -12.36 -16.83
N TYR A 73 -0.54 -12.42 -15.72
CA TYR A 73 -1.10 -12.69 -14.38
C TYR A 73 -0.92 -11.56 -13.38
N LEU A 74 -0.63 -10.36 -13.88
CA LEU A 74 -0.62 -9.12 -13.12
C LEU A 74 -1.40 -8.06 -13.90
N LYS A 75 -2.61 -7.79 -13.44
CA LYS A 75 -3.58 -6.95 -14.16
C LYS A 75 -3.79 -5.62 -13.46
N SER A 76 -4.37 -4.68 -14.21
CA SER A 76 -4.96 -3.47 -13.66
C SER A 76 -6.46 -3.47 -13.90
N PHE A 77 -7.23 -3.13 -12.85
CA PHE A 77 -8.66 -2.94 -12.88
C PHE A 77 -9.00 -1.53 -12.40
N ALA A 78 -10.27 -1.14 -12.51
CA ALA A 78 -10.76 0.11 -11.93
C ALA A 78 -10.49 0.15 -10.41
N GLY A 79 -9.85 1.22 -9.97
CA GLY A 79 -9.51 1.47 -8.58
C GLY A 79 -10.67 2.03 -7.75
N THR A 80 -10.33 2.59 -6.58
CA THR A 80 -11.29 3.19 -5.64
C THR A 80 -10.67 4.41 -4.95
N THR A 81 -11.51 5.27 -4.39
CA THR A 81 -11.07 6.38 -3.52
C THR A 81 -10.90 5.94 -2.05
N THR A 82 -11.15 4.66 -1.76
CA THR A 82 -10.94 4.06 -0.44
C THR A 82 -9.45 3.96 -0.11
N ASN A 83 -9.06 4.39 1.09
CA ASN A 83 -7.66 4.45 1.54
C ASN A 83 -6.75 5.31 0.65
N ARG A 84 -7.35 6.28 -0.04
CA ARG A 84 -6.65 7.29 -0.80
C ARG A 84 -6.14 8.41 0.12
N ILE A 85 -4.95 8.91 -0.15
CA ILE A 85 -4.48 10.21 0.37
C ILE A 85 -4.65 11.29 -0.71
N GLY A 86 -4.81 12.55 -0.31
CA GLY A 86 -4.93 13.65 -1.27
C GLY A 86 -6.08 13.50 -2.29
N ALA A 87 -5.86 14.04 -3.49
CA ALA A 87 -6.88 14.18 -4.54
C ALA A 87 -6.74 13.21 -5.73
N TYR A 88 -5.97 12.12 -5.59
CA TYR A 88 -5.77 11.15 -6.68
C TYR A 88 -7.10 10.59 -7.22
N PRO A 89 -7.24 10.35 -8.54
CA PRO A 89 -8.42 9.68 -9.07
C PRO A 89 -8.47 8.21 -8.63
N SER A 90 -9.63 7.58 -8.73
CA SER A 90 -9.83 6.14 -8.48
C SER A 90 -9.34 5.25 -9.63
N GLY A 91 -8.31 5.68 -10.36
CA GLY A 91 -7.96 5.18 -11.69
C GLY A 91 -7.73 3.66 -11.72
N GLY A 92 -6.57 3.20 -11.29
CA GLY A 92 -6.15 1.80 -11.44
C GLY A 92 -5.98 1.01 -10.15
N SER A 93 -5.50 -0.22 -10.30
CA SER A 93 -5.17 -1.11 -9.17
C SER A 93 -4.02 -2.03 -9.52
N LEU A 94 -3.19 -2.41 -8.54
CA LEU A 94 -2.30 -3.55 -8.67
C LEU A 94 -3.09 -4.83 -8.35
N ALA A 95 -3.34 -5.68 -9.36
CA ALA A 95 -4.15 -6.88 -9.18
C ALA A 95 -3.39 -8.15 -9.60
N PRO A 96 -2.66 -8.76 -8.65
CA PRO A 96 -2.13 -10.10 -8.81
C PRO A 96 -3.24 -11.13 -9.02
N HIS A 97 -3.02 -12.06 -9.95
CA HIS A 97 -3.96 -13.13 -10.26
C HIS A 97 -3.33 -14.49 -9.99
N GLY A 98 -4.06 -15.50 -9.52
CA GLY A 98 -3.48 -16.82 -9.15
C GLY A 98 -2.80 -17.56 -10.31
N GLY A 99 -3.24 -17.28 -11.54
CA GLY A 99 -2.68 -17.83 -12.77
C GLY A 99 -3.01 -19.30 -13.02
N SER A 100 -2.66 -19.79 -14.21
CA SER A 100 -2.87 -21.19 -14.56
C SER A 100 -2.11 -22.10 -13.59
N GLY A 101 -2.77 -23.14 -13.10
CA GLY A 101 -2.20 -24.09 -12.12
C GLY A 101 -1.76 -23.45 -10.80
N ASN A 102 -2.31 -22.29 -10.42
CA ASN A 102 -1.88 -21.50 -9.26
C ASN A 102 -0.40 -21.07 -9.33
N SER A 103 0.09 -20.77 -10.53
CA SER A 103 1.50 -20.41 -10.77
C SER A 103 1.98 -19.15 -10.04
N ASN A 104 1.09 -18.33 -9.49
CA ASN A 104 1.46 -17.19 -8.62
C ASN A 104 1.39 -17.51 -7.11
N ASN A 105 1.16 -18.75 -6.70
CA ASN A 105 1.27 -19.09 -5.28
C ASN A 105 2.71 -18.90 -4.80
N GLY A 106 2.88 -18.16 -3.71
CA GLY A 106 4.20 -17.80 -3.16
C GLY A 106 4.74 -16.47 -3.67
N MET A 107 4.04 -15.77 -4.56
CA MET A 107 4.41 -14.41 -4.93
C MET A 107 4.25 -13.44 -3.77
N HIS A 108 5.03 -12.37 -3.79
CA HIS A 108 4.91 -11.30 -2.81
C HIS A 108 5.12 -9.92 -3.42
N VAL A 109 4.40 -8.96 -2.84
CA VAL A 109 4.54 -7.53 -3.13
C VAL A 109 5.45 -6.95 -2.07
N VAL A 110 6.57 -6.40 -2.49
CA VAL A 110 7.56 -5.79 -1.60
C VAL A 110 7.42 -4.28 -1.66
N PHE A 111 7.39 -3.67 -0.47
CA PHE A 111 7.49 -2.23 -0.29
C PHE A 111 8.81 -1.95 0.43
N GLU A 112 9.73 -1.29 -0.25
CA GLU A 112 11.00 -0.84 0.31
C GLU A 112 10.90 0.65 0.62
N VAL A 113 10.95 1.00 1.91
CA VAL A 113 10.75 2.36 2.40
C VAL A 113 11.78 2.65 3.49
N ASN A 114 12.42 3.82 3.42
CA ASN A 114 13.33 4.25 4.48
C ASN A 114 12.54 4.73 5.70
N THR A 115 12.66 3.98 6.80
CA THR A 115 11.96 4.27 8.06
C THR A 115 12.87 4.94 9.10
N LYS A 116 14.10 5.31 8.75
CA LYS A 116 15.06 5.93 9.67
C LYS A 116 14.50 7.24 10.23
N GLY A 117 14.49 7.35 11.56
CA GLY A 117 14.00 8.53 12.27
C GLY A 117 12.48 8.52 12.54
N TYR A 118 11.76 7.51 12.04
CA TYR A 118 10.33 7.34 12.27
C TYR A 118 10.04 6.24 13.29
N GLN A 119 8.90 6.36 13.96
CA GLN A 119 8.39 5.38 14.91
C GLN A 119 6.92 5.11 14.60
N GLN A 120 6.38 4.01 15.12
CA GLN A 120 4.96 3.63 14.93
C GLN A 120 4.58 3.58 13.44
N ILE A 121 5.36 2.85 12.65
CA ILE A 121 5.12 2.68 11.22
C ILE A 121 3.77 2.01 11.01
N ASN A 122 2.89 2.68 10.25
CA ASN A 122 1.55 2.20 9.94
C ASN A 122 1.43 1.92 8.44
N VAL A 123 1.01 0.71 8.08
CA VAL A 123 0.71 0.33 6.70
C VAL A 123 -0.79 0.12 6.56
N SER A 124 -1.37 0.68 5.50
CA SER A 124 -2.79 0.58 5.19
C SER A 124 -3.01 0.48 3.68
N TRP A 125 -4.02 -0.30 3.27
CA TRP A 125 -4.40 -0.42 1.87
C TRP A 125 -5.89 -0.73 1.72
N ALA A 126 -6.40 -0.52 0.50
CA ALA A 126 -7.70 -1.01 0.08
C ALA A 126 -7.50 -2.27 -0.78
N GLN A 127 -8.24 -3.33 -0.49
CA GLN A 127 -8.20 -4.56 -1.28
C GLN A 127 -9.59 -5.01 -1.71
N ARG A 128 -9.61 -5.74 -2.83
CA ARG A 128 -10.77 -6.47 -3.35
C ARG A 128 -10.32 -7.86 -3.77
N GLY A 129 -10.89 -8.88 -3.13
CA GLY A 129 -10.72 -10.28 -3.53
C GLY A 129 -11.86 -10.78 -4.41
N THR A 130 -11.68 -11.96 -4.99
CA THR A 130 -12.72 -12.75 -5.69
C THR A 130 -12.73 -14.17 -5.11
N SER A 131 -13.85 -14.88 -5.22
CA SER A 131 -14.00 -16.26 -4.69
C SER A 131 -12.96 -17.25 -5.22
N THR A 132 -12.36 -16.99 -6.38
CA THR A 132 -11.32 -17.81 -7.01
C THR A 132 -9.92 -17.23 -6.88
N GLY A 133 -9.75 -16.09 -6.20
CA GLY A 133 -8.46 -15.45 -5.98
C GLY A 133 -7.70 -16.02 -4.77
N PHE A 134 -6.61 -15.36 -4.39
CA PHE A 134 -5.82 -15.72 -3.22
C PHE A 134 -6.67 -15.73 -1.94
N ASN A 135 -6.60 -16.84 -1.21
CA ASN A 135 -7.34 -17.07 0.03
C ASN A 135 -6.53 -16.81 1.30
N SER A 136 -5.21 -16.61 1.18
CA SER A 136 -4.35 -16.22 2.29
C SER A 136 -3.26 -15.27 1.83
N ARG A 137 -2.74 -14.47 2.77
CA ARG A 137 -1.55 -13.64 2.58
C ARG A 137 -0.84 -13.44 3.91
N VAL A 138 0.48 -13.31 3.85
CA VAL A 138 1.33 -13.05 5.02
C VAL A 138 1.81 -11.62 4.95
N PHE A 139 1.72 -10.92 6.08
CA PHE A 139 2.34 -9.61 6.27
C PHE A 139 3.58 -9.80 7.12
N ALA A 140 4.72 -9.42 6.56
CA ALA A 140 6.00 -9.46 7.24
C ALA A 140 6.80 -8.19 6.93
N TYR A 141 7.76 -7.89 7.79
CA TYR A 141 8.74 -6.83 7.55
C TYR A 141 10.15 -7.37 7.74
N SER A 142 11.11 -6.68 7.13
CA SER A 142 12.53 -6.92 7.29
C SER A 142 13.26 -5.59 7.40
N THR A 143 14.38 -5.58 8.13
CA THR A 143 15.29 -4.43 8.21
C THR A 143 16.62 -4.68 7.49
N ASP A 144 16.84 -5.90 7.00
CA ASP A 144 18.05 -6.34 6.30
C ASP A 144 17.77 -6.87 4.87
N GLY A 145 16.49 -6.95 4.47
CA GLY A 145 16.05 -7.47 3.19
C GLY A 145 16.10 -9.00 3.08
N VAL A 146 16.56 -9.72 4.11
CA VAL A 146 16.80 -11.17 4.07
C VAL A 146 15.95 -11.90 5.11
N ASN A 147 15.94 -11.42 6.36
CA ASN A 147 15.21 -12.02 7.45
C ASN A 147 13.89 -11.27 7.65
N TYR A 148 12.78 -12.00 7.55
CA TYR A 148 11.44 -11.45 7.64
C TYR A 148 10.75 -11.86 8.94
N THR A 149 10.19 -10.87 9.65
CA THR A 149 9.36 -11.08 10.83
C THR A 149 7.90 -10.96 10.44
N THR A 150 7.14 -12.05 10.58
CA THR A 150 5.69 -12.06 10.35
C THR A 150 4.97 -11.22 11.41
N VAL A 151 4.14 -10.30 10.94
CA VAL A 151 3.28 -9.44 11.77
C VAL A 151 1.85 -9.95 11.79
N ASN A 152 1.37 -10.49 10.66
CA ASN A 152 -0.01 -10.94 10.55
C ASN A 152 -0.18 -11.94 9.40
N ILE A 153 -1.25 -12.75 9.48
CA ILE A 153 -1.70 -13.64 8.41
C ILE A 153 -3.19 -13.34 8.22
N ASP A 154 -3.57 -12.91 7.02
CA ASP A 154 -4.97 -12.72 6.66
C ASP A 154 -5.45 -13.91 5.85
N SER A 155 -6.19 -14.80 6.52
CA SER A 155 -6.89 -15.94 5.93
C SER A 155 -8.32 -15.54 5.59
N GLY A 156 -8.61 -15.36 4.30
CA GLY A 156 -9.95 -15.09 3.80
C GLY A 156 -9.97 -14.31 2.49
N THR A 157 -11.10 -14.38 1.80
CA THR A 157 -11.33 -13.76 0.48
C THR A 157 -11.88 -12.33 0.60
N HIS A 158 -11.44 -11.56 1.59
CA HIS A 158 -12.17 -10.37 2.01
C HIS A 158 -11.88 -9.15 1.13
N GLY A 159 -12.94 -8.57 0.54
CA GLY A 159 -12.92 -7.21 0.01
C GLY A 159 -13.30 -6.22 1.11
N ARG A 160 -12.32 -5.46 1.63
CA ARG A 160 -12.43 -4.16 2.33
C ARG A 160 -11.07 -3.76 2.97
N ARG A 161 -10.98 -2.51 3.46
CA ARG A 161 -9.78 -1.83 4.00
C ARG A 161 -9.04 -2.69 5.03
N CYS A 162 -7.72 -2.76 4.88
CA CYS A 162 -6.86 -3.46 5.83
C CYS A 162 -5.83 -2.48 6.42
N ARG A 163 -5.55 -2.66 7.71
CA ARG A 163 -4.39 -2.09 8.39
C ARG A 163 -3.60 -3.24 9.01
N CYS A 164 -2.28 -3.17 9.00
CA CYS A 164 -1.46 -4.08 9.80
C CYS A 164 -1.81 -3.86 11.29
N GLY A 165 -2.60 -4.77 11.87
CA GLY A 165 -3.07 -4.70 13.27
C GLY A 165 -4.54 -5.09 13.48
N ALA A 166 -5.40 -4.99 12.45
CA ALA A 166 -6.77 -5.56 12.44
C ALA A 166 -7.46 -5.28 11.09
N CYS A 167 -8.07 -6.31 10.49
CA CYS A 167 -9.06 -6.14 9.43
C CYS A 167 -10.43 -5.89 10.09
N GLY A 168 -10.69 -4.64 10.47
CA GLY A 168 -11.90 -4.27 11.19
C GLY A 168 -13.09 -4.01 10.27
N GLN A 169 -14.10 -4.88 10.35
CA GLN A 169 -15.46 -4.60 9.86
C GLN A 169 -15.98 -3.36 10.60
N ARG A 170 -16.20 -2.24 9.90
CA ARG A 170 -17.18 -1.26 10.36
C ARG A 170 -18.42 -1.45 9.49
N ALA A 171 -19.51 -1.76 10.19
CA ALA A 171 -20.86 -1.96 9.67
C ALA A 171 -21.29 -0.81 8.75
#